data_AF-A0A5B8VSL7-F1
#
_entry.id   AF-A0A5B8VSL7-F1
#
_cell.length_a   1.000
_cell.length_b   1.000
_cell.length_c   1.000
_cell.angle_alpha   90.00
_cell.angle_beta   90.00
_cell.angle_gamma   90.00
#
_symmetry.space_group_name_H-M   'P 1'
#
loop_
_entity.id
_entity.type
_entity.pdbx_description
1 polymer ?
#
loop_
_entity_poly.entity_id
_entity_poly.type
_entity_poly.pdbx_seq_one_letter_code
_entity_poly.pdbx_strand_id
1 'polypeptide(L)'
;MKLFLLSMLFLGGYMCTPGSAQIVTRDYDNVDGRPVAYVSDRQNNLYILSTGSGTGYIDKVSPSGVVSSKWATLGYIVNDFTIDTQGNLYVLNVTISGASILKVTPDGSVTLFADLGKVAAPHKVILGPTGDLFVIEYSTNQDSRIIKIAPDGTVDLNFAQVSKFCTGIVSDKAGNLYTVHESGNEVCKVKPDGTAIKTWAVVSGAPYNITIDDAGNLYTANIGNSTISKITPDGVVTQNWGGGIAGSRPRCIVMDRLGNIYTANSGDSTISKITPDGRINTHYVQLTDLAGLLYTIGIDNSGNLFAAGSSGTEVIKIAPVVIQPNNGTVYVDSAAPVGGNGSSWATALTTLQDALTAADTLNLRGNDSVHQIWVAHGTYRLQPGYSFSMLPKVKIYGSFAGTETSPEERIFSVTDTSVLLGNQASVIRNDRNGLDTSALLDGFKITGGKALEGTSNSKYGGGIYNRGVSPSFSHLVITGNSAADIGGGMLNDNGAAPLIQDVVFSFNTAGVRGGRGLLTLADPMPDS
;
A
#
# COMPACT_ATOMS: atom_id res chain seq x y z
N MET A 1 39.57 22.78 -13.87
CA MET A 1 39.93 21.35 -14.07
C MET A 1 39.46 20.60 -12.82
N LYS A 2 38.39 19.81 -12.94
CA LYS A 2 37.79 19.02 -11.85
C LYS A 2 38.78 17.92 -11.44
N LEU A 3 38.89 17.64 -10.14
CA LEU A 3 39.19 16.28 -9.66
C LEU A 3 38.39 16.04 -8.38
N PHE A 4 37.51 15.05 -8.46
CA PHE A 4 36.75 14.47 -7.36
C PHE A 4 37.68 13.66 -6.46
N LEU A 5 37.48 13.72 -5.13
CA LEU A 5 37.85 12.61 -4.26
C LEU A 5 36.64 12.17 -3.43
N LEU A 6 36.31 10.91 -3.64
CA LEU A 6 35.36 10.06 -2.96
C LEU A 6 35.90 9.70 -1.56
N SER A 7 35.09 9.77 -0.51
CA SER A 7 35.35 8.99 0.70
C SER A 7 34.06 8.32 1.19
N MET A 8 34.13 7.00 1.21
CA MET A 8 33.13 6.05 1.67
C MET A 8 32.84 6.20 3.16
N LEU A 9 31.56 6.10 3.51
CA LEU A 9 31.08 5.79 4.85
C LEU A 9 29.94 4.77 4.71
N PHE A 10 30.18 3.54 5.16
CA PHE A 10 29.15 2.57 5.50
C PHE A 10 29.64 1.73 6.67
N LEU A 11 28.89 1.72 7.76
CA LEU A 11 28.63 0.52 8.60
C LEU A 11 27.63 0.90 9.71
N GLY A 12 26.35 0.64 9.42
CA GLY A 12 25.20 0.73 10.32
C GLY A 12 23.98 0.27 9.53
N GLY A 13 23.43 -0.90 9.89
CA GLY A 13 22.61 -1.73 9.01
C GLY A 13 21.33 -1.08 8.48
N TYR A 14 21.24 -0.97 7.15
CA TYR A 14 19.98 -0.74 6.46
C TYR A 14 19.35 -2.09 6.15
N MET A 15 18.21 -2.36 6.80
CA MET A 15 17.29 -3.41 6.39
C MET A 15 16.74 -3.02 5.01
N CYS A 16 17.19 -3.69 3.96
CA CYS A 16 16.63 -3.57 2.61
C CYS A 16 15.11 -3.87 2.68
N THR A 17 14.27 -2.96 2.19
CA THR A 17 12.79 -3.07 2.19
C THR A 17 12.25 -3.32 0.79
N PRO A 18 11.11 -4.04 0.64
CA PRO A 18 10.57 -4.47 -0.66
C PRO A 18 10.02 -3.35 -1.53
N GLY A 19 9.85 -3.59 -2.83
CA GLY A 19 8.82 -2.95 -3.67
C GLY A 19 8.84 -1.43 -3.81
N SER A 20 10.00 -0.80 -3.75
CA SER A 20 10.16 0.64 -3.91
C SER A 20 9.67 1.12 -5.27
N ALA A 21 8.70 2.04 -5.31
CA ALA A 21 8.27 2.69 -6.54
C ALA A 21 9.34 3.63 -7.09
N GLN A 22 9.32 3.86 -8.41
CA GLN A 22 10.17 4.89 -9.00
C GLN A 22 9.51 6.25 -8.85
N ILE A 23 10.29 7.23 -8.36
CA ILE A 23 9.99 8.64 -8.56
C ILE A 23 10.13 8.87 -10.06
N VAL A 24 9.01 8.97 -10.77
CA VAL A 24 9.02 9.02 -12.24
C VAL A 24 9.38 10.41 -12.73
N THR A 25 8.90 11.44 -12.02
CA THR A 25 9.23 12.83 -12.29
C THR A 25 9.21 13.64 -11.00
N ARG A 26 10.15 14.59 -10.91
CA ARG A 26 10.14 15.72 -9.97
C ARG A 26 9.64 17.01 -10.66
N ASP A 27 8.97 16.84 -11.81
CA ASP A 27 8.85 17.85 -12.85
C ASP A 27 7.74 18.87 -12.64
N TYR A 28 7.36 19.15 -11.40
CA TYR A 28 6.42 20.22 -11.13
C TYR A 28 7.12 21.40 -10.44
N ASP A 29 8.33 21.73 -10.86
CA ASP A 29 9.12 22.92 -10.44
C ASP A 29 8.44 24.27 -10.77
N ASN A 30 7.21 24.28 -11.29
CA ASN A 30 6.44 25.49 -11.63
C ASN A 30 4.95 25.39 -11.25
N VAL A 31 4.60 24.59 -10.23
CA VAL A 31 3.33 24.84 -9.53
C VAL A 31 3.52 26.18 -8.84
N ASP A 32 2.75 27.20 -9.20
CA ASP A 32 2.72 28.41 -8.38
C ASP A 32 2.31 27.99 -6.95
N GLY A 33 2.75 28.69 -5.90
CA GLY A 33 2.37 28.47 -4.49
C GLY A 33 2.29 27.01 -3.96
N ARG A 34 1.59 26.79 -2.83
CA ARG A 34 1.67 25.54 -2.05
C ARG A 34 0.54 24.57 -2.40
N PRO A 35 0.83 23.34 -2.88
CA PRO A 35 -0.19 22.29 -3.05
C PRO A 35 -0.90 21.95 -1.74
N VAL A 36 -2.23 21.84 -1.78
CA VAL A 36 -3.07 21.51 -0.61
C VAL A 36 -3.89 20.24 -0.79
N ALA A 37 -4.34 19.95 -2.02
CA ALA A 37 -5.18 18.79 -2.30
C ALA A 37 -5.01 18.29 -3.75
N TYR A 38 -5.42 17.04 -3.98
CA TYR A 38 -5.37 16.37 -5.28
C TYR A 38 -6.66 15.62 -5.56
N VAL A 39 -7.12 15.66 -6.82
CA VAL A 39 -8.16 14.76 -7.33
C VAL A 39 -7.85 14.37 -8.77
N SER A 40 -8.34 13.22 -9.22
CA SER A 40 -8.22 12.78 -10.61
C SER A 40 -9.58 12.52 -11.24
N ASP A 41 -9.70 12.78 -12.54
CA ASP A 41 -10.90 12.45 -13.31
C ASP A 41 -10.86 11.03 -13.90
N ARG A 42 -11.97 10.62 -14.51
CA ARG A 42 -12.12 9.31 -15.18
C ARG A 42 -11.18 9.14 -16.38
N GLN A 43 -10.69 10.22 -16.95
CA GLN A 43 -9.73 10.24 -18.05
C GLN A 43 -8.27 10.21 -17.56
N ASN A 44 -8.01 10.09 -16.25
CA ASN A 44 -6.68 10.17 -15.62
C ASN A 44 -6.02 11.56 -15.70
N ASN A 45 -6.77 12.64 -15.91
CA ASN A 45 -6.22 13.96 -15.63
C ASN A 45 -6.15 14.15 -14.11
N LEU A 46 -5.00 14.59 -13.61
CA LEU A 46 -4.83 15.02 -12.24
C LEU A 46 -5.08 16.53 -12.15
N TYR A 47 -5.78 16.93 -11.11
CA TYR A 47 -5.94 18.33 -10.73
C TYR A 47 -5.21 18.54 -9.41
N ILE A 48 -4.43 19.62 -9.35
CA ILE A 48 -3.62 20.00 -8.19
C ILE A 48 -4.16 21.33 -7.70
N LEU A 49 -4.76 21.34 -6.52
CA LEU A 49 -5.20 22.57 -5.88
C LEU A 49 -4.03 23.15 -5.09
N SER A 50 -3.68 24.40 -5.38
CA SER A 50 -2.56 25.08 -4.76
C SER A 50 -2.97 26.46 -4.25
N THR A 51 -2.35 26.88 -3.15
CA THR A 51 -2.61 28.19 -2.51
C THR A 51 -1.37 29.07 -2.60
N GLY A 52 -1.47 30.19 -3.30
CA GLY A 52 -0.42 31.21 -3.41
C GLY A 52 -0.57 32.35 -2.40
N SER A 53 0.08 33.48 -2.67
CA SER A 53 0.05 34.72 -1.86
C SER A 53 -1.31 35.44 -1.92
N GLY A 54 -2.39 34.76 -1.50
CA GLY A 54 -3.76 35.28 -1.45
C GLY A 54 -4.68 34.83 -2.59
N THR A 55 -4.17 34.06 -3.54
CA THR A 55 -4.94 33.53 -4.69
C THR A 55 -4.69 32.04 -4.81
N GLY A 56 -5.75 31.25 -5.00
CA GLY A 56 -5.67 29.82 -5.30
C GLY A 56 -5.65 29.57 -6.79
N TYR A 57 -5.16 28.42 -7.22
CA TYR A 57 -5.27 27.98 -8.62
C TYR A 57 -5.27 26.47 -8.67
N ILE A 58 -5.68 25.97 -9.82
CA ILE A 58 -5.69 24.55 -10.16
C ILE A 58 -4.77 24.36 -11.35
N ASP A 59 -3.74 23.56 -11.17
CA ASP A 59 -2.96 23.02 -12.27
C ASP A 59 -3.61 21.72 -12.74
N LYS A 60 -3.66 21.51 -14.06
CA LYS A 60 -4.16 20.28 -14.67
C LYS A 60 -3.01 19.52 -15.30
N VAL A 61 -2.82 18.28 -14.90
CA VAL A 61 -1.82 17.38 -15.46
C VAL A 61 -2.53 16.29 -16.26
N SER A 62 -2.20 16.18 -17.54
CA SER A 62 -2.73 15.13 -18.41
C SER A 62 -2.17 13.74 -18.05
N PRO A 63 -2.78 12.63 -18.51
CA PRO A 63 -2.26 11.28 -18.28
C PRO A 63 -0.82 11.08 -18.76
N SER A 64 -0.43 11.78 -19.84
CA SER A 64 0.93 11.78 -20.39
C SER A 64 1.91 12.65 -19.61
N GLY A 65 1.47 13.33 -18.55
CA GLY A 65 2.30 14.16 -17.67
C GLY A 65 2.41 15.64 -18.09
N VAL A 66 1.77 16.05 -19.20
CA VAL A 66 1.79 17.46 -19.63
C VAL A 66 1.01 18.33 -18.64
N VAL A 67 1.65 19.39 -18.15
CA VAL A 67 1.10 20.35 -17.19
C VAL A 67 0.47 21.53 -17.93
N SER A 68 -0.78 21.82 -17.59
CA SER A 68 -1.45 23.09 -17.86
C SER A 68 -1.44 23.90 -16.57
N SER A 69 -0.43 24.77 -16.44
CA SER A 69 -0.26 25.60 -15.24
C SER A 69 -1.33 26.68 -15.16
N LYS A 70 -1.85 26.96 -13.95
CA LYS A 70 -2.97 27.88 -13.67
C LYS A 70 -4.16 27.63 -14.59
N TRP A 71 -4.44 26.36 -14.88
CA TRP A 71 -5.56 25.95 -15.72
C TRP A 71 -6.89 26.54 -15.25
N ALA A 72 -7.07 26.70 -13.94
CA ALA A 72 -8.09 27.58 -13.37
C ALA A 72 -7.51 28.49 -12.29
N THR A 73 -7.93 29.76 -12.25
CA THR A 73 -7.53 30.73 -11.22
C THR A 73 -8.69 30.98 -10.25
N LEU A 74 -8.40 30.89 -8.95
CA LEU A 74 -9.37 30.97 -7.86
C LEU A 74 -9.08 32.24 -7.06
N GLY A 75 -10.10 33.08 -6.85
CA GLY A 75 -9.89 34.44 -6.33
C GLY A 75 -9.25 34.56 -4.94
N TYR A 76 -9.28 33.50 -4.11
CA TYR A 76 -8.89 33.56 -2.68
C TYR A 76 -8.24 32.25 -2.18
N ILE A 77 -8.04 32.17 -0.86
CA ILE A 77 -7.52 30.99 -0.15
C ILE A 77 -8.50 29.82 -0.33
N VAL A 78 -7.92 28.65 -0.58
CA VAL A 78 -8.65 27.41 -0.89
C VAL A 78 -8.15 26.31 0.04
N ASN A 79 -9.06 25.45 0.49
CA ASN A 79 -8.72 24.44 1.49
C ASN A 79 -8.74 23.02 0.93
N ASP A 80 -9.79 22.65 0.22
CA ASP A 80 -10.00 21.30 -0.30
C ASP A 80 -10.92 21.36 -1.52
N PHE A 81 -10.98 20.28 -2.29
CA PHE A 81 -11.86 20.17 -3.44
C PHE A 81 -12.19 18.72 -3.77
N THR A 82 -13.28 18.53 -4.50
CA THR A 82 -13.74 17.23 -4.98
C THR A 82 -14.13 17.32 -6.45
N ILE A 83 -14.39 16.18 -7.09
CA ILE A 83 -14.72 16.09 -8.52
C ILE A 83 -15.93 15.20 -8.74
N ASP A 84 -16.83 15.60 -9.64
CA ASP A 84 -17.95 14.76 -10.08
C ASP A 84 -17.60 13.88 -11.28
N THR A 85 -18.53 13.00 -11.63
CA THR A 85 -18.36 12.04 -12.72
C THR A 85 -18.30 12.69 -14.10
N GLN A 86 -18.73 13.94 -14.23
CA GLN A 86 -18.69 14.75 -15.44
C GLN A 86 -17.38 15.57 -15.54
N GLY A 87 -16.54 15.53 -14.50
CA GLY A 87 -15.27 16.26 -14.45
C GLY A 87 -15.39 17.70 -13.95
N ASN A 88 -16.53 18.08 -13.34
CA ASN A 88 -16.61 19.37 -12.65
C ASN A 88 -15.94 19.27 -11.28
N LEU A 89 -15.10 20.24 -10.96
CA LEU A 89 -14.48 20.37 -9.66
C LEU A 89 -15.35 21.26 -8.76
N TYR A 90 -15.48 20.90 -7.50
CA TYR A 90 -16.14 21.69 -6.46
C TYR A 90 -15.11 22.06 -5.41
N VAL A 91 -14.74 23.34 -5.36
CA VAL A 91 -13.64 23.85 -4.55
C VAL A 91 -14.19 24.59 -3.35
N LEU A 92 -13.72 24.21 -2.16
CA LEU A 92 -13.99 24.92 -0.92
C LEU A 92 -13.11 26.17 -0.85
N ASN A 93 -13.74 27.31 -1.13
CA ASN A 93 -13.13 28.62 -1.13
C ASN A 93 -13.42 29.35 0.19
N VAL A 94 -12.39 29.89 0.82
CA VAL A 94 -12.48 30.53 2.14
C VAL A 94 -11.90 31.93 2.08
N THR A 95 -12.69 32.90 2.52
CA THR A 95 -12.31 34.30 2.57
C THR A 95 -12.48 34.84 3.98
N ILE A 96 -12.03 36.07 4.20
CA ILE A 96 -12.29 36.79 5.45
C ILE A 96 -13.79 37.06 5.69
N SER A 97 -14.61 37.04 4.63
CA SER A 97 -16.05 37.34 4.70
C SER A 97 -16.92 36.10 4.87
N GLY A 98 -16.39 34.91 4.58
CA GLY A 98 -17.13 33.66 4.68
C GLY A 98 -16.53 32.53 3.83
N ALA A 99 -17.32 31.50 3.59
CA ALA A 99 -16.94 30.36 2.77
C ALA A 99 -17.94 30.12 1.64
N SER A 100 -17.45 29.58 0.52
CA SER A 100 -18.28 29.24 -0.63
C SER A 100 -17.77 27.97 -1.31
N ILE A 101 -18.64 27.36 -2.11
CA ILE A 101 -18.24 26.34 -3.08
C ILE A 101 -18.15 27.00 -4.45
N LEU A 102 -16.98 26.93 -5.06
CA LEU A 102 -16.77 27.28 -6.47
C LEU A 102 -16.92 26.02 -7.32
N LYS A 103 -17.59 26.12 -8.47
CA LYS A 103 -17.61 25.07 -9.49
C LYS A 103 -16.66 25.44 -10.62
N VAL A 104 -15.76 24.52 -10.95
CA VAL A 104 -14.86 24.63 -12.12
C VAL A 104 -15.25 23.59 -13.14
N THR A 105 -15.65 24.01 -14.34
CA THR A 105 -16.04 23.10 -15.43
C THR A 105 -14.81 22.54 -16.15
N PRO A 106 -14.94 21.45 -16.94
CA PRO A 106 -13.80 20.79 -17.62
C PRO A 106 -13.00 21.66 -18.61
N ASP A 107 -13.50 22.85 -18.97
CA ASP A 107 -12.84 23.87 -19.79
C ASP A 107 -12.03 24.89 -18.95
N GLY A 108 -12.13 24.85 -17.62
CA GLY A 108 -11.45 25.75 -16.68
C GLY A 108 -12.30 26.93 -16.23
N SER A 109 -13.55 27.06 -16.67
CA SER A 109 -14.44 28.16 -16.29
C SER A 109 -14.85 28.02 -14.81
N VAL A 110 -14.70 29.11 -14.04
CA VAL A 110 -14.99 29.16 -12.59
C VAL A 110 -16.28 29.91 -12.34
N THR A 111 -17.20 29.32 -11.57
CA THR A 111 -18.48 29.93 -11.16
C THR A 111 -18.74 29.73 -9.67
N LEU A 112 -19.55 30.59 -9.06
CA LEU A 112 -20.06 30.35 -7.71
C LEU A 112 -21.15 29.27 -7.78
N PHE A 113 -21.00 28.20 -7.01
CA PHE A 113 -21.98 27.12 -6.92
C PHE A 113 -22.89 27.27 -5.70
N ALA A 114 -22.32 27.57 -4.53
CA ALA A 114 -23.07 27.78 -3.30
C ALA A 114 -22.35 28.75 -2.37
N ASP A 115 -23.12 29.61 -1.69
CA ASP A 115 -22.62 30.48 -0.63
C ASP A 115 -22.93 29.84 0.73
N LEU A 116 -21.91 29.63 1.56
CA LEU A 116 -22.05 29.04 2.90
C LEU A 116 -22.12 30.13 3.99
N GLY A 117 -21.94 31.40 3.63
CA GLY A 117 -21.88 32.52 4.56
C GLY A 117 -20.71 32.40 5.54
N LYS A 118 -20.91 32.90 6.76
CA LYS A 118 -19.88 32.84 7.81
C LYS A 118 -19.80 31.43 8.41
N VAL A 119 -18.72 30.74 8.06
CA VAL A 119 -18.32 29.43 8.58
C VAL A 119 -16.94 29.61 9.23
N ALA A 120 -16.75 29.16 10.47
CA ALA A 120 -15.58 29.52 11.26
C ALA A 120 -14.30 28.81 10.78
N ALA A 121 -14.37 27.49 10.54
CA ALA A 121 -13.21 26.70 10.11
C ALA A 121 -13.64 25.56 9.16
N PRO A 122 -14.12 25.88 7.95
CA PRO A 122 -14.39 24.87 6.93
C PRO A 122 -13.07 24.19 6.51
N HIS A 123 -13.02 22.86 6.52
CA HIS A 123 -11.77 22.11 6.41
C HIS A 123 -11.71 21.17 5.19
N LYS A 124 -12.75 20.36 4.97
CA LYS A 124 -12.80 19.35 3.89
C LYS A 124 -14.12 19.39 3.15
N VAL A 125 -14.09 19.03 1.86
CA VAL A 125 -15.29 18.83 1.04
C VAL A 125 -15.22 17.49 0.32
N ILE A 126 -16.33 16.74 0.35
CA ILE A 126 -16.48 15.48 -0.41
C ILE A 126 -17.77 15.46 -1.21
N LEU A 127 -17.80 14.65 -2.26
CA LEU A 127 -18.99 14.36 -3.05
C LEU A 127 -19.64 13.06 -2.57
N GLY A 128 -20.94 13.09 -2.33
CA GLY A 128 -21.77 11.92 -2.05
C GLY A 128 -22.22 11.20 -3.32
N PRO A 129 -22.74 9.97 -3.21
CA PRO A 129 -23.17 9.15 -4.35
C PRO A 129 -24.36 9.74 -5.12
N THR A 130 -25.13 10.63 -4.50
CA THR A 130 -26.31 11.33 -5.07
C THR A 130 -25.96 12.67 -5.72
N GLY A 131 -24.68 13.09 -5.69
CA GLY A 131 -24.24 14.41 -6.14
C GLY A 131 -24.31 15.50 -5.08
N ASP A 132 -24.80 15.19 -3.87
CA ASP A 132 -24.72 16.09 -2.73
C ASP A 132 -23.25 16.33 -2.32
N LEU A 133 -22.87 17.56 -2.00
CA LEU A 133 -21.57 17.87 -1.40
C LEU A 133 -21.70 17.95 0.12
N PHE A 134 -20.65 17.53 0.81
CA PHE A 134 -20.57 17.61 2.27
C PHE A 134 -19.30 18.33 2.69
N VAL A 135 -19.44 19.37 3.50
CA VAL A 135 -18.33 20.17 4.04
C VAL A 135 -18.23 19.99 5.53
N ILE A 136 -17.04 19.69 6.05
CA ILE A 136 -16.77 19.72 7.49
C ILE A 136 -16.45 21.15 7.91
N GLU A 137 -17.16 21.67 8.90
CA GLU A 137 -16.67 22.75 9.74
C GLU A 137 -16.06 22.19 11.02
N TYR A 138 -14.75 22.34 11.13
CA TYR A 138 -13.94 21.87 12.24
C TYR A 138 -14.18 22.74 13.48
N SER A 139 -14.27 22.11 14.66
CA SER A 139 -14.29 22.82 15.93
C SER A 139 -13.55 22.07 17.04
N THR A 140 -12.85 22.82 17.89
CA THR A 140 -12.20 22.32 19.12
C THR A 140 -13.05 22.57 20.37
N ASN A 141 -13.98 23.51 20.30
CA ASN A 141 -14.70 24.06 21.46
C ASN A 141 -16.15 23.56 21.57
N GLN A 142 -16.70 23.07 20.46
CA GLN A 142 -18.03 22.45 20.39
C GLN A 142 -18.00 21.32 19.36
N ASP A 143 -19.11 20.61 19.23
CA ASP A 143 -19.29 19.64 18.15
C ASP A 143 -18.95 20.26 16.78
N SER A 144 -18.30 19.47 15.94
CA SER A 144 -18.07 19.85 14.55
C SER A 144 -19.36 19.63 13.77
N ARG A 145 -19.59 20.38 12.70
CA ARG A 145 -20.80 20.22 11.89
C ARG A 145 -20.47 19.81 10.47
N ILE A 146 -21.40 19.06 9.87
CA ILE A 146 -21.40 18.75 8.44
C ILE A 146 -22.45 19.63 7.80
N ILE A 147 -22.01 20.42 6.82
CA ILE A 147 -22.86 21.22 5.95
C ILE A 147 -23.14 20.41 4.69
N LYS A 148 -24.41 20.33 4.28
CA LYS A 148 -24.82 19.66 3.04
C LYS A 148 -25.14 20.69 1.97
N ILE A 149 -24.70 20.45 0.74
CA ILE A 149 -25.07 21.25 -0.44
C ILE A 149 -25.67 20.30 -1.47
N ALA A 150 -26.93 20.51 -1.84
CA ALA A 150 -27.61 19.70 -2.84
C ALA A 150 -27.09 19.96 -4.26
N PRO A 151 -27.35 19.07 -5.24
CA PRO A 151 -26.90 19.26 -6.63
C PRO A 151 -27.41 20.55 -7.30
N ASP A 152 -28.49 21.13 -6.79
CA ASP A 152 -29.06 22.40 -7.24
C ASP A 152 -28.44 23.64 -6.56
N GLY A 153 -27.47 23.44 -5.65
CA GLY A 153 -26.80 24.50 -4.89
C GLY A 153 -27.48 24.85 -3.56
N THR A 154 -28.59 24.22 -3.20
CA THR A 154 -29.29 24.47 -1.92
C THR A 154 -28.42 24.06 -0.74
N VAL A 155 -28.25 24.95 0.24
CA VAL A 155 -27.37 24.74 1.41
C VAL A 155 -28.18 24.42 2.67
N ASP A 156 -27.84 23.32 3.33
CA ASP A 156 -28.24 23.01 4.70
C ASP A 156 -27.01 23.10 5.63
N LEU A 157 -26.93 24.20 6.38
CA LEU A 157 -25.84 24.49 7.30
C LEU A 157 -25.83 23.60 8.56
N ASN A 158 -26.90 22.85 8.83
CA ASN A 158 -27.04 22.07 10.06
C ASN A 158 -27.39 20.60 9.79
N PHE A 159 -27.04 20.10 8.61
CA PHE A 159 -27.36 18.74 8.17
C PHE A 159 -27.00 17.67 9.22
N ALA A 160 -25.79 17.74 9.81
CA ALA A 160 -25.43 16.85 10.90
C ALA A 160 -24.44 17.49 11.90
N GLN A 161 -24.50 17.03 13.14
CA GLN A 161 -23.54 17.35 14.21
C GLN A 161 -22.72 16.10 14.54
N VAL A 162 -21.40 16.21 14.45
CA VAL A 162 -20.45 15.15 14.78
C VAL A 162 -19.54 15.62 15.90
N SER A 163 -18.80 14.71 16.52
CA SER A 163 -17.92 15.09 17.62
C SER A 163 -16.90 16.16 17.21
N LYS A 164 -16.41 16.91 18.20
CA LYS A 164 -15.32 17.88 18.03
C LYS A 164 -14.05 17.24 17.45
N PHE A 165 -13.11 18.06 16.97
CA PHE A 165 -11.86 17.63 16.35
C PHE A 165 -12.03 16.74 15.10
N CYS A 166 -13.05 17.02 14.27
CA CYS A 166 -13.34 16.27 13.05
C CYS A 166 -12.34 16.58 11.93
N THR A 167 -11.45 15.63 11.60
CA THR A 167 -10.29 15.86 10.69
C THR A 167 -10.45 15.23 9.31
N GLY A 168 -11.25 14.16 9.18
CA GLY A 168 -11.45 13.41 7.94
C GLY A 168 -12.90 12.96 7.77
N ILE A 169 -13.32 12.78 6.51
CA ILE A 169 -14.66 12.31 6.12
C ILE A 169 -14.59 11.46 4.85
N VAL A 170 -15.42 10.43 4.78
CA VAL A 170 -15.72 9.66 3.56
C VAL A 170 -17.21 9.33 3.47
N SER A 171 -17.69 9.05 2.26
CA SER A 171 -19.05 8.57 1.98
C SER A 171 -19.03 7.13 1.50
N ASP A 172 -20.03 6.33 1.90
CA ASP A 172 -20.27 5.02 1.29
C ASP A 172 -21.27 5.13 0.11
N LYS A 173 -21.45 4.02 -0.61
CA LYS A 173 -22.38 3.94 -1.75
C LYS A 173 -23.85 4.11 -1.36
N ALA A 174 -24.20 3.92 -0.09
CA ALA A 174 -25.55 4.11 0.44
C ALA A 174 -25.79 5.56 0.90
N GLY A 175 -24.77 6.42 0.87
CA GLY A 175 -24.83 7.81 1.29
C GLY A 175 -24.64 8.01 2.81
N ASN A 176 -24.19 7.00 3.55
CA ASN A 176 -23.71 7.23 4.92
C ASN A 176 -22.37 7.96 4.86
N LEU A 177 -22.14 8.85 5.81
CA LEU A 177 -20.86 9.53 5.99
C LEU A 177 -20.16 8.96 7.22
N TYR A 178 -18.84 8.86 7.15
CA TYR A 178 -17.99 8.40 8.24
C TYR A 178 -16.92 9.44 8.50
N THR A 179 -16.83 9.91 9.75
CA THR A 179 -15.88 10.96 10.16
C THR A 179 -14.94 10.46 11.25
N VAL A 180 -13.70 10.96 11.24
CA VAL A 180 -12.70 10.65 12.28
C VAL A 180 -12.45 11.85 13.19
N HIS A 181 -12.21 11.56 14.46
CA HIS A 181 -12.09 12.57 15.52
C HIS A 181 -10.79 12.42 16.29
N GLU A 182 -9.84 13.33 16.04
CA GLU A 182 -8.45 13.19 16.47
C GLU A 182 -8.30 13.04 17.99
N SER A 183 -8.86 13.96 18.78
CA SER A 183 -8.76 13.88 20.25
C SER A 183 -9.72 12.88 20.88
N GLY A 184 -10.78 12.48 20.16
CA GLY A 184 -11.81 11.57 20.66
C GLY A 184 -11.48 10.10 20.44
N ASN A 185 -10.54 9.79 19.54
CA ASN A 185 -10.24 8.42 19.09
C ASN A 185 -11.49 7.65 18.61
N GLU A 186 -12.42 8.36 17.97
CA GLU A 186 -13.70 7.78 17.54
C GLU A 186 -13.96 8.02 16.07
N VAL A 187 -14.85 7.18 15.53
CA VAL A 187 -15.45 7.32 14.21
C VAL A 187 -16.94 7.54 14.39
N CYS A 188 -17.46 8.67 13.89
CA CYS A 188 -18.92 8.86 13.80
C CYS A 188 -19.44 8.23 12.50
N LYS A 189 -20.67 7.73 12.54
CA LYS A 189 -21.46 7.38 11.35
C LYS A 189 -22.66 8.31 11.25
N VAL A 190 -22.80 9.00 10.13
CA VAL A 190 -23.94 9.86 9.82
C VAL A 190 -24.78 9.20 8.73
N LYS A 191 -26.07 9.02 8.99
CA LYS A 191 -27.01 8.45 8.02
C LYS A 191 -27.37 9.47 6.92
N PRO A 192 -27.93 9.04 5.79
CA PRO A 192 -28.36 9.95 4.72
C PRO A 192 -29.38 11.03 5.15
N ASP A 193 -30.10 10.79 6.26
CA ASP A 193 -31.07 11.71 6.86
C ASP A 193 -30.43 12.75 7.82
N GLY A 194 -29.10 12.73 8.00
CA GLY A 194 -28.38 13.63 8.90
C GLY A 194 -28.23 13.11 10.33
N THR A 195 -28.84 11.97 10.67
CA THR A 195 -28.73 11.38 12.02
C THR A 195 -27.32 10.87 12.27
N ALA A 196 -26.64 11.42 13.27
CA ALA A 196 -25.28 11.04 13.65
C ALA A 196 -25.25 10.06 14.84
N ILE A 197 -24.46 8.98 14.69
CA ILE A 197 -24.03 8.08 15.76
C ILE A 197 -22.58 8.44 16.07
N LYS A 198 -22.37 9.22 17.14
CA LYS A 198 -21.06 9.84 17.42
C LYS A 198 -19.95 8.84 17.71
N THR A 199 -20.22 7.86 18.57
CA THR A 199 -19.27 6.79 18.88
C THR A 199 -19.72 5.51 18.20
N TRP A 200 -19.70 5.50 16.86
CA TRP A 200 -20.07 4.32 16.09
C TRP A 200 -18.96 3.26 16.12
N ALA A 201 -17.69 3.68 16.07
CA ALA A 201 -16.54 2.83 16.31
C ALA A 201 -15.46 3.58 17.11
N VAL A 202 -14.65 2.83 17.87
CA VAL A 202 -13.54 3.38 18.68
C VAL A 202 -12.22 2.89 18.11
N VAL A 203 -11.41 3.83 17.63
CA VAL A 203 -10.04 3.59 17.16
C VAL A 203 -9.05 4.01 18.25
N SER A 204 -7.75 3.94 17.99
CA SER A 204 -6.74 4.42 18.94
C SER A 204 -5.62 5.14 18.21
N GLY A 205 -5.04 6.16 18.86
CA GLY A 205 -3.86 6.84 18.35
C GLY A 205 -4.12 8.02 17.45
N ALA A 206 -5.13 8.84 17.77
CA ALA A 206 -5.43 10.09 17.11
C ALA A 206 -5.67 9.91 15.60
N PRO A 207 -6.85 9.39 15.19
CA PRO A 207 -7.16 9.21 13.77
C PRO A 207 -7.21 10.58 13.09
N TYR A 208 -6.44 10.76 12.02
CA TYR A 208 -6.32 12.03 11.31
C TYR A 208 -7.07 12.03 9.98
N ASN A 209 -7.07 10.90 9.27
CA ASN A 209 -7.78 10.76 8.00
C ASN A 209 -8.33 9.34 7.84
N ILE A 210 -9.28 9.18 6.91
CA ILE A 210 -10.05 7.96 6.69
C ILE A 210 -10.25 7.71 5.19
N THR A 211 -10.21 6.45 4.78
CA THR A 211 -10.61 5.98 3.44
C THR A 211 -11.59 4.81 3.57
N ILE A 212 -12.27 4.44 2.47
CA ILE A 212 -13.25 3.36 2.42
C ILE A 212 -13.01 2.47 1.18
N ASP A 213 -13.19 1.16 1.33
CA ASP A 213 -13.18 0.23 0.20
C ASP A 213 -14.58 -0.03 -0.38
N ASP A 214 -14.62 -0.72 -1.52
CA ASP A 214 -15.86 -1.04 -2.22
C ASP A 214 -16.83 -1.93 -1.45
N ALA A 215 -16.34 -2.65 -0.42
CA ALA A 215 -17.13 -3.50 0.48
C ALA A 215 -17.61 -2.73 1.72
N GLY A 216 -17.23 -1.46 1.87
CA GLY A 216 -17.60 -0.60 2.98
C GLY A 216 -16.72 -0.74 4.22
N ASN A 217 -15.56 -1.42 4.13
CA ASN A 217 -14.58 -1.36 5.22
C ASN A 217 -13.87 0.00 5.19
N LEU A 218 -13.70 0.58 6.36
CA LEU A 218 -13.01 1.84 6.55
C LEU A 218 -11.59 1.60 7.04
N TYR A 219 -10.70 2.52 6.70
CA TYR A 219 -9.32 2.47 7.13
C TYR A 219 -8.88 3.84 7.62
N THR A 220 -8.35 3.91 8.84
CA THR A 220 -7.94 5.18 9.46
C THR A 220 -6.43 5.28 9.56
N ALA A 221 -5.88 6.45 9.21
CA ALA A 221 -4.50 6.81 9.51
C ALA A 221 -4.42 7.40 10.93
N ASN A 222 -3.75 6.70 11.84
CA ASN A 222 -3.66 7.08 13.25
C ASN A 222 -2.30 7.73 13.53
N ILE A 223 -2.28 9.07 13.56
CA ILE A 223 -1.04 9.85 13.58
C ILE A 223 -0.27 9.73 14.91
N GLY A 224 -0.99 9.52 16.01
CA GLY A 224 -0.44 9.55 17.36
C GLY A 224 0.30 8.28 17.78
N ASN A 225 -0.10 7.12 17.27
CA ASN A 225 0.57 5.84 17.53
C ASN A 225 1.28 5.26 16.30
N SER A 226 1.22 5.94 15.15
CA SER A 226 1.78 5.51 13.87
C SER A 226 1.26 4.14 13.44
N THR A 227 -0.05 4.02 13.29
CA THR A 227 -0.74 2.78 12.89
C THR A 227 -1.85 3.06 11.90
N ILE A 228 -2.36 1.98 11.28
CA ILE A 228 -3.60 1.97 10.51
C ILE A 228 -4.62 1.13 11.26
N SER A 229 -5.89 1.54 11.33
CA SER A 229 -6.97 0.66 11.81
C SER A 229 -7.86 0.28 10.66
N LYS A 230 -8.36 -0.96 10.65
CA LYS A 230 -9.41 -1.42 9.72
C LYS A 230 -10.72 -1.54 10.50
N ILE A 231 -11.81 -1.04 9.94
CA ILE A 231 -13.15 -1.05 10.55
C ILE A 231 -14.10 -1.65 9.53
N THR A 232 -14.84 -2.67 9.93
CA THR A 232 -15.82 -3.34 9.06
C THR A 232 -17.14 -2.55 9.03
N PRO A 233 -18.06 -2.82 8.08
CA PRO A 233 -19.33 -2.09 7.96
C PRO A 233 -20.26 -2.16 9.19
N ASP A 234 -20.05 -3.12 10.09
CA ASP A 234 -20.78 -3.27 11.35
C ASP A 234 -20.10 -2.55 12.54
N GLY A 235 -18.94 -1.94 12.32
CA GLY A 235 -18.19 -1.17 13.32
C GLY A 235 -17.13 -1.97 14.08
N VAL A 236 -16.86 -3.24 13.71
CA VAL A 236 -15.78 -4.01 14.35
C VAL A 236 -14.41 -3.49 13.92
N VAL A 237 -13.61 -3.08 14.91
CA VAL A 237 -12.28 -2.47 14.71
C VAL A 237 -11.16 -3.49 14.90
N THR A 238 -10.29 -3.59 13.89
CA THR A 238 -8.96 -4.20 13.99
C THR A 238 -7.93 -3.09 14.13
N GLN A 239 -7.40 -2.91 15.35
CA GLN A 239 -6.32 -1.95 15.60
C GLN A 239 -5.01 -2.45 14.99
N ASN A 240 -4.14 -1.53 14.57
CA ASN A 240 -2.81 -1.82 14.02
C ASN A 240 -2.88 -2.80 12.84
N TRP A 241 -3.90 -2.64 12.01
CA TRP A 241 -4.09 -3.41 10.80
C TRP A 241 -2.91 -3.19 9.85
N GLY A 242 -2.28 -4.28 9.45
CA GLY A 242 -1.05 -4.28 8.65
C GLY A 242 0.25 -4.07 9.45
N GLY A 243 0.19 -4.01 10.78
CA GLY A 243 1.33 -3.74 11.63
C GLY A 243 1.55 -2.23 11.88
N GLY A 244 2.51 -1.91 12.75
CA GLY A 244 2.85 -0.52 13.06
C GLY A 244 3.82 0.08 12.03
N ILE A 245 3.68 1.37 11.76
CA ILE A 245 4.59 2.18 10.95
C ILE A 245 5.40 3.09 11.86
N ALA A 246 6.18 2.52 12.77
CA ALA A 246 6.86 3.26 13.85
C ALA A 246 7.61 4.50 13.34
N GLY A 247 7.40 5.65 13.99
CA GLY A 247 8.03 6.93 13.62
C GLY A 247 7.37 7.69 12.46
N SER A 248 6.49 7.04 11.68
CA SER A 248 5.99 7.61 10.42
C SER A 248 4.93 8.71 10.54
N ARG A 249 4.10 8.72 11.60
CA ARG A 249 3.03 9.71 11.80
C ARG A 249 2.15 9.85 10.52
N PRO A 250 1.38 8.80 10.16
CA PRO A 250 0.56 8.78 8.95
C PRO A 250 -0.51 9.88 9.04
N ARG A 251 -0.56 10.77 8.05
CA ARG A 251 -1.45 11.94 8.05
C ARG A 251 -2.57 11.81 7.02
N CYS A 252 -2.22 11.51 5.78
CA CYS A 252 -3.19 11.28 4.72
C CYS A 252 -3.17 9.81 4.29
N ILE A 253 -4.33 9.28 3.90
CA ILE A 253 -4.54 7.89 3.50
C ILE A 253 -5.38 7.87 2.23
N VAL A 254 -4.94 7.12 1.22
CA VAL A 254 -5.67 6.88 -0.03
C VAL A 254 -5.65 5.41 -0.38
N MET A 255 -6.56 4.99 -1.24
CA MET A 255 -6.70 3.60 -1.66
C MET A 255 -6.75 3.50 -3.19
N ASP A 256 -6.07 2.50 -3.75
CA ASP A 256 -6.20 2.16 -5.18
C ASP A 256 -7.35 1.18 -5.43
N ARG A 257 -7.67 0.98 -6.72
CA ARG A 257 -8.76 0.07 -7.15
C ARG A 257 -8.51 -1.41 -6.84
N LEU A 258 -7.27 -1.78 -6.49
CA LEU A 258 -6.92 -3.12 -6.06
C LEU A 258 -7.03 -3.28 -4.54
N GLY A 259 -7.43 -2.22 -3.82
CA GLY A 259 -7.55 -2.18 -2.38
C GLY A 259 -6.22 -1.97 -1.64
N ASN A 260 -5.14 -1.64 -2.34
CA ASN A 260 -3.91 -1.24 -1.64
C ASN A 260 -4.09 0.16 -1.06
N ILE A 261 -3.59 0.33 0.15
CA ILE A 261 -3.62 1.58 0.89
C ILE A 261 -2.25 2.24 0.82
N TYR A 262 -2.24 3.55 0.68
CA TYR A 262 -1.04 4.36 0.70
C TYR A 262 -1.18 5.47 1.73
N THR A 263 -0.15 5.68 2.55
CA THR A 263 -0.14 6.75 3.55
C THR A 263 1.01 7.71 3.36
N ALA A 264 0.70 9.01 3.44
CA ALA A 264 1.68 10.08 3.55
C ALA A 264 2.14 10.19 5.00
N ASN A 265 3.43 9.94 5.23
CA ASN A 265 4.02 9.87 6.55
C ASN A 265 4.82 11.14 6.86
N SER A 266 4.27 11.95 7.77
CA SER A 266 4.84 13.25 8.12
C SER A 266 6.05 13.15 9.06
N GLY A 267 6.21 12.05 9.79
CA GLY A 267 7.29 11.88 10.77
C GLY A 267 8.64 11.51 10.16
N ASP A 268 8.64 10.82 9.01
CA ASP A 268 9.85 10.28 8.38
C ASP A 268 9.95 10.58 6.87
N SER A 269 9.00 11.34 6.32
CA SER A 269 8.93 11.69 4.89
C SER A 269 8.85 10.48 3.97
N THR A 270 8.16 9.43 4.40
CA THR A 270 7.94 8.24 3.59
C THR A 270 6.50 8.18 3.06
N ILE A 271 6.31 7.36 2.04
CA ILE A 271 5.01 6.79 1.76
C ILE A 271 5.06 5.33 2.17
N SER A 272 4.08 4.87 2.94
CA SER A 272 3.88 3.44 3.17
C SER A 272 2.83 2.89 2.19
N LYS A 273 2.98 1.62 1.79
CA LYS A 273 1.99 0.85 1.06
C LYS A 273 1.53 -0.33 1.91
N ILE A 274 0.22 -0.56 2.00
CA ILE A 274 -0.37 -1.71 2.68
C ILE A 274 -1.28 -2.45 1.70
N THR A 275 -1.09 -3.76 1.53
CA THR A 275 -1.93 -4.59 0.65
C THR A 275 -3.27 -4.95 1.33
N PRO A 276 -4.31 -5.37 0.58
CA PRO A 276 -5.60 -5.76 1.14
C PRO A 276 -5.56 -6.86 2.21
N ASP A 277 -4.53 -7.72 2.18
CA ASP A 277 -4.30 -8.77 3.17
C ASP A 277 -3.42 -8.31 4.36
N GLY A 278 -3.11 -7.02 4.45
CA GLY A 278 -2.39 -6.42 5.57
C GLY A 278 -0.86 -6.56 5.49
N ARG A 279 -0.26 -6.79 4.33
CA ARG A 279 1.21 -6.73 4.20
C ARG A 279 1.64 -5.29 4.05
N ILE A 280 2.65 -4.89 4.82
CA ILE A 280 3.10 -3.52 4.85
C ILE A 280 4.49 -3.36 4.25
N ASN A 281 4.64 -2.31 3.45
CA ASN A 281 5.90 -1.74 3.06
C ASN A 281 5.97 -0.33 3.66
N THR A 282 6.69 -0.20 4.76
CA THR A 282 6.75 1.04 5.54
C THR A 282 7.48 2.17 4.81
N HIS A 283 8.39 1.83 3.88
CA HIS A 283 9.22 2.76 3.10
C HIS A 283 9.01 2.55 1.61
N TYR A 284 7.75 2.45 1.16
CA TYR A 284 7.40 2.27 -0.25
C TYR A 284 8.03 3.35 -1.14
N VAL A 285 8.08 4.58 -0.65
CA VAL A 285 8.91 5.66 -1.19
C VAL A 285 9.51 6.47 -0.06
N GLN A 286 10.78 6.85 -0.19
CA GLN A 286 11.45 7.80 0.71
C GLN A 286 11.65 9.14 0.00
N LEU A 287 11.13 10.22 0.58
CA LEU A 287 11.20 11.59 0.05
C LEU A 287 12.08 12.45 0.96
N THR A 288 13.39 12.19 0.96
CA THR A 288 14.37 12.78 1.91
C THR A 288 14.52 14.30 1.81
N ASP A 289 14.12 14.90 0.70
CA ASP A 289 14.12 16.33 0.41
C ASP A 289 12.94 17.09 1.03
N LEU A 290 11.86 16.40 1.42
CA LEU A 290 10.69 17.03 2.03
C LEU A 290 10.84 17.30 3.54
N ALA A 291 11.98 16.97 4.15
CA ALA A 291 12.38 17.35 5.52
C ALA A 291 11.31 17.20 6.63
N GLY A 292 10.50 16.13 6.59
CA GLY A 292 9.46 15.83 7.58
C GLY A 292 8.11 16.51 7.31
N LEU A 293 7.87 16.94 6.06
CA LEU A 293 6.70 17.76 5.74
C LEU A 293 5.78 17.13 4.70
N LEU A 294 5.77 15.81 4.50
CA LEU A 294 4.81 15.15 3.61
C LEU A 294 3.39 15.20 4.22
N TYR A 295 2.49 15.99 3.61
CA TYR A 295 1.18 16.30 4.21
C TYR A 295 0.01 15.63 3.53
N THR A 296 0.09 15.51 2.21
CA THR A 296 -1.03 15.06 1.38
C THR A 296 -0.53 14.09 0.32
N ILE A 297 -1.41 13.16 -0.04
CA ILE A 297 -1.22 12.19 -1.10
C ILE A 297 -2.55 12.07 -1.85
N GLY A 298 -2.48 12.07 -3.17
CA GLY A 298 -3.55 11.73 -4.07
C GLY A 298 -3.20 10.49 -4.89
N ILE A 299 -4.20 9.86 -5.49
CA ILE A 299 -4.01 8.73 -6.39
C ILE A 299 -4.87 8.89 -7.65
N ASP A 300 -4.33 8.52 -8.80
CA ASP A 300 -5.11 8.44 -10.04
C ASP A 300 -5.69 7.06 -10.33
N ASN A 301 -6.52 7.00 -11.35
CA ASN A 301 -7.19 5.80 -11.81
C ASN A 301 -6.22 4.74 -12.39
N SER A 302 -4.96 5.11 -12.64
CA SER A 302 -3.87 4.22 -13.08
C SER A 302 -2.98 3.76 -11.92
N GLY A 303 -3.23 4.23 -10.70
CA GLY A 303 -2.46 3.91 -9.50
C GLY A 303 -1.22 4.78 -9.30
N ASN A 304 -1.04 5.86 -10.08
CA ASN A 304 0.02 6.82 -9.80
C ASN A 304 -0.32 7.62 -8.54
N LEU A 305 0.63 7.73 -7.63
CA LEU A 305 0.53 8.57 -6.44
C LEU A 305 1.09 9.95 -6.73
N PHE A 306 0.48 10.95 -6.10
CA PHE A 306 0.91 12.35 -6.17
C PHE A 306 1.07 12.86 -4.75
N ALA A 307 2.27 13.29 -4.40
CA ALA A 307 2.64 13.67 -3.04
C ALA A 307 3.18 15.10 -3.02
N ALA A 308 2.90 15.85 -1.94
CA ALA A 308 3.59 17.12 -1.70
C ALA A 308 3.87 17.41 -0.22
N GLY A 309 4.91 18.23 -0.06
CA GLY A 309 5.35 18.76 1.21
C GLY A 309 4.60 20.04 1.64
N SER A 310 4.70 20.44 2.92
CA SER A 310 4.06 21.66 3.43
C SER A 310 4.82 22.97 3.14
N SER A 311 6.04 22.89 2.59
CA SER A 311 6.91 24.04 2.33
C SER A 311 7.45 24.11 0.90
N GLY A 312 7.12 23.13 0.05
CA GLY A 312 7.56 23.07 -1.34
C GLY A 312 6.45 23.43 -2.32
N THR A 313 6.84 23.90 -3.50
CA THR A 313 5.98 23.95 -4.69
C THR A 313 6.01 22.63 -5.47
N GLU A 314 6.91 21.72 -5.10
CA GLU A 314 7.11 20.45 -5.79
C GLU A 314 5.95 19.48 -5.53
N VAL A 315 5.43 18.91 -6.63
CA VAL A 315 4.58 17.74 -6.60
C VAL A 315 5.39 16.56 -7.09
N ILE A 316 5.34 15.45 -6.37
CA ILE A 316 6.12 14.26 -6.67
C ILE A 316 5.16 13.22 -7.23
N LYS A 317 5.35 12.87 -8.51
CA LYS A 317 4.60 11.78 -9.15
C LYS A 317 5.36 10.47 -8.96
N ILE A 318 4.65 9.50 -8.43
CA ILE A 318 5.16 8.17 -8.14
C ILE A 318 4.29 7.21 -8.92
N ALA A 319 4.83 6.64 -9.99
CA ALA A 319 4.09 5.63 -10.75
C ALA A 319 4.24 4.26 -10.10
N PRO A 320 3.21 3.40 -10.19
CA PRO A 320 3.40 2.00 -9.88
C PRO A 320 4.43 1.44 -10.88
N VAL A 321 5.36 0.62 -10.39
CA VAL A 321 6.26 -0.11 -11.28
C VAL A 321 5.41 -1.07 -12.11
N VAL A 322 5.33 -0.83 -13.42
CA VAL A 322 4.67 -1.75 -14.35
C VAL A 322 5.62 -2.91 -14.57
N ILE A 323 5.29 -4.06 -14.00
CA ILE A 323 6.07 -5.28 -14.17
C ILE A 323 5.96 -5.73 -15.63
N GLN A 324 7.11 -5.96 -16.25
CA GLN A 324 7.22 -6.34 -17.65
C GLN A 324 7.96 -7.68 -17.75
N PRO A 325 7.23 -8.80 -17.71
CA PRO A 325 7.86 -10.10 -17.92
C PRO A 325 8.50 -10.15 -19.30
N ASN A 326 9.75 -10.58 -19.38
CA ASN A 326 10.43 -10.81 -20.64
C ASN A 326 10.17 -12.25 -21.08
N ASN A 327 9.32 -12.40 -22.10
CA ASN A 327 8.88 -13.71 -22.59
C ASN A 327 8.42 -14.65 -21.46
N GLY A 328 7.61 -14.12 -20.54
CA GLY A 328 7.07 -14.83 -19.38
C GLY A 328 8.03 -15.05 -18.21
N THR A 329 9.22 -14.44 -18.24
CA THR A 329 10.21 -14.45 -17.15
C THR A 329 10.25 -13.11 -16.41
N VAL A 330 10.25 -13.15 -15.09
CA VAL A 330 10.51 -12.00 -14.21
C VAL A 330 11.84 -12.19 -13.48
N TYR A 331 12.71 -11.18 -13.52
CA TYR A 331 14.04 -11.22 -12.89
C TYR A 331 14.00 -10.55 -11.51
N VAL A 332 14.73 -11.15 -10.56
CA VAL A 332 14.82 -10.72 -9.16
C VAL A 332 16.27 -10.69 -8.71
N ASP A 333 16.75 -9.55 -8.24
CA ASP A 333 18.10 -9.38 -7.69
C ASP A 333 18.06 -8.39 -6.53
N SER A 334 18.39 -8.86 -5.33
CA SER A 334 18.42 -8.02 -4.12
C SER A 334 19.47 -6.89 -4.15
N ALA A 335 20.44 -6.98 -5.07
CA ALA A 335 21.47 -5.96 -5.30
C ALA A 335 21.13 -5.01 -6.45
N ALA A 336 20.07 -5.26 -7.23
CA ALA A 336 19.67 -4.40 -8.33
C ALA A 336 19.19 -3.02 -7.85
N PRO A 337 19.23 -1.99 -8.72
CA PRO A 337 18.65 -0.69 -8.41
C PRO A 337 17.16 -0.80 -8.06
N VAL A 338 16.77 0.00 -7.06
CA VAL A 338 15.38 0.19 -6.63
C VAL A 338 14.48 0.60 -7.82
N GLY A 339 13.33 -0.07 -7.94
CA GLY A 339 12.29 0.26 -8.91
C GLY A 339 12.44 -0.35 -10.31
N GLY A 340 13.28 -1.37 -10.47
CA GLY A 340 13.30 -2.20 -11.68
C GLY A 340 11.95 -2.86 -11.98
N ASN A 341 11.63 -3.05 -13.27
CA ASN A 341 10.37 -3.62 -13.76
C ASN A 341 10.39 -5.15 -13.95
N GLY A 342 11.49 -5.80 -13.59
CA GLY A 342 11.67 -7.24 -13.69
C GLY A 342 11.87 -7.79 -15.11
N SER A 343 12.17 -6.96 -16.12
CA SER A 343 12.33 -7.43 -17.51
C SER A 343 13.72 -7.96 -17.86
N SER A 344 14.73 -7.70 -17.02
CA SER A 344 16.11 -8.15 -17.20
C SER A 344 16.84 -8.13 -15.86
N TRP A 345 18.06 -8.66 -15.80
CA TRP A 345 18.93 -8.50 -14.63
C TRP A 345 19.20 -7.02 -14.29
N ALA A 346 19.40 -6.17 -15.29
CA ALA A 346 19.66 -4.73 -15.08
C ALA A 346 18.44 -3.97 -14.53
N THR A 347 17.24 -4.48 -14.78
CA THR A 347 15.97 -3.92 -14.32
C THR A 347 15.25 -4.87 -13.36
N ALA A 348 15.98 -5.74 -12.67
CA ALA A 348 15.39 -6.77 -11.81
C ALA A 348 14.62 -6.16 -10.64
N LEU A 349 13.62 -6.89 -10.15
CA LEU A 349 12.95 -6.57 -8.89
C LEU A 349 13.89 -6.85 -7.72
N THR A 350 13.86 -6.03 -6.69
CA THR A 350 14.76 -6.21 -5.54
C THR A 350 14.29 -7.30 -4.58
N THR A 351 13.02 -7.75 -4.68
CA THR A 351 12.51 -8.82 -3.83
C THR A 351 11.71 -9.87 -4.57
N LEU A 352 11.81 -11.10 -4.07
CA LEU A 352 11.01 -12.23 -4.54
C LEU A 352 9.51 -12.03 -4.27
N GLN A 353 9.16 -11.34 -3.19
CA GLN A 353 7.74 -11.12 -2.85
C GLN A 353 7.04 -10.22 -3.88
N ASP A 354 7.74 -9.20 -4.39
CA ASP A 354 7.18 -8.35 -5.44
C ASP A 354 6.97 -9.14 -6.73
N ALA A 355 7.93 -10.00 -7.10
CA ALA A 355 7.81 -10.87 -8.26
C ALA A 355 6.65 -11.87 -8.14
N LEU A 356 6.47 -12.48 -6.97
CA LEU A 356 5.32 -13.36 -6.70
C LEU A 356 4.00 -12.59 -6.78
N THR A 357 3.91 -11.41 -6.16
CA THR A 357 2.70 -10.58 -6.19
C THR A 357 2.34 -10.16 -7.62
N ALA A 358 3.37 -9.81 -8.41
CA ALA A 358 3.21 -9.46 -9.81
C ALA A 358 2.75 -10.63 -10.67
N ALA A 359 3.38 -11.80 -10.51
CA ALA A 359 3.02 -13.01 -11.21
C ALA A 359 1.56 -13.42 -10.93
N ASP A 360 1.15 -13.39 -9.66
CA ASP A 360 -0.24 -13.67 -9.26
C ASP A 360 -1.22 -12.70 -9.93
N THR A 361 -0.94 -11.39 -9.83
CA THR A 361 -1.78 -10.33 -10.42
C THR A 361 -1.90 -10.44 -11.95
N LEU A 362 -0.79 -10.74 -12.64
CA LEU A 362 -0.76 -10.85 -14.09
C LEU A 362 -1.42 -12.14 -14.60
N ASN A 363 -1.26 -13.25 -13.86
CA ASN A 363 -1.84 -14.54 -14.24
C ASN A 363 -3.34 -14.61 -13.95
N LEU A 364 -3.85 -13.91 -12.92
CA LEU A 364 -5.28 -13.77 -12.65
C LEU A 364 -6.06 -13.12 -13.81
N ARG A 365 -5.40 -12.36 -14.68
CA ARG A 365 -6.01 -11.78 -15.90
C ARG A 365 -6.17 -12.79 -17.04
N GLY A 366 -5.87 -14.06 -16.80
CA GLY A 366 -6.12 -15.17 -17.71
C GLY A 366 -5.11 -15.34 -18.84
N ASN A 367 -3.93 -14.70 -18.74
CA ASN A 367 -2.93 -14.72 -19.82
C ASN A 367 -1.65 -15.47 -19.46
N ASP A 368 -1.60 -16.20 -18.32
CA ASP A 368 -0.43 -16.95 -17.80
C ASP A 368 0.91 -16.22 -18.11
N SER A 369 0.89 -14.89 -17.95
CA SER A 369 1.90 -13.99 -18.51
C SER A 369 3.23 -14.06 -17.79
N VAL A 370 3.25 -14.71 -16.63
CA VAL A 370 4.47 -15.08 -15.91
C VAL A 370 4.44 -16.58 -15.67
N HIS A 371 5.36 -17.30 -16.31
CA HIS A 371 5.58 -18.73 -16.07
C HIS A 371 6.89 -19.00 -15.35
N GLN A 372 7.79 -18.02 -15.27
CA GLN A 372 9.09 -18.15 -14.62
C GLN A 372 9.47 -16.92 -13.79
N ILE A 373 10.11 -17.14 -12.64
CA ILE A 373 10.78 -16.13 -11.83
C ILE A 373 12.23 -16.55 -11.65
N TRP A 374 13.18 -15.71 -12.03
CA TRP A 374 14.62 -15.96 -11.93
C TRP A 374 15.22 -15.09 -10.83
N VAL A 375 15.91 -15.71 -9.88
CA VAL A 375 16.36 -15.07 -8.65
C VAL A 375 17.88 -15.17 -8.56
N ALA A 376 18.54 -14.02 -8.56
CA ALA A 376 19.99 -13.92 -8.36
C ALA A 376 20.39 -14.46 -6.98
N HIS A 377 21.67 -14.75 -6.80
CA HIS A 377 22.22 -15.04 -5.50
C HIS A 377 21.93 -13.87 -4.55
N GLY A 378 21.91 -14.16 -3.25
CA GLY A 378 21.55 -13.16 -2.25
C GLY A 378 20.54 -13.70 -1.26
N THR A 379 20.19 -12.87 -0.28
CA THR A 379 19.29 -13.27 0.82
C THR A 379 17.96 -12.54 0.70
N TYR A 380 16.89 -13.31 0.56
CA TYR A 380 15.52 -12.83 0.44
C TYR A 380 14.73 -13.27 1.67
N ARG A 381 14.05 -12.33 2.32
CA ARG A 381 13.28 -12.57 3.54
C ARG A 381 12.04 -11.73 3.60
N LEU A 382 11.05 -12.21 4.35
CA LEU A 382 9.83 -11.48 4.68
C LEU A 382 9.89 -10.87 6.09
N GLN A 383 8.91 -10.03 6.38
CA GLN A 383 8.67 -9.49 7.72
C GLN A 383 8.27 -10.60 8.71
N PRO A 384 8.43 -10.39 10.03
CA PRO A 384 8.15 -11.42 11.03
C PRO A 384 6.72 -11.97 10.94
N GLY A 385 6.59 -13.30 10.96
CA GLY A 385 5.30 -13.98 10.95
C GLY A 385 4.75 -14.29 9.55
N TYR A 386 5.51 -14.00 8.48
CA TYR A 386 5.07 -14.23 7.09
C TYR A 386 5.94 -15.28 6.39
N SER A 387 5.31 -16.01 5.48
CA SER A 387 5.92 -17.05 4.65
C SER A 387 5.74 -16.71 3.17
N PHE A 388 6.69 -17.10 2.34
CA PHE A 388 6.49 -17.07 0.88
C PHE A 388 5.46 -18.13 0.50
N SER A 389 4.63 -17.84 -0.51
CA SER A 389 3.73 -18.82 -1.12
C SER A 389 4.13 -19.00 -2.57
N MET A 390 4.24 -20.25 -3.02
CA MET A 390 4.39 -20.55 -4.44
C MET A 390 3.07 -20.29 -5.18
N LEU A 391 3.14 -20.23 -6.51
CA LEU A 391 1.99 -19.99 -7.39
C LEU A 391 1.81 -21.14 -8.39
N PRO A 392 0.58 -21.54 -8.73
CA PRO A 392 0.32 -22.57 -9.74
C PRO A 392 0.96 -22.22 -11.08
N LYS A 393 1.52 -23.22 -11.78
CA LYS A 393 2.19 -23.09 -13.09
C LYS A 393 3.40 -22.14 -13.16
N VAL A 394 3.85 -21.58 -12.04
CA VAL A 394 5.04 -20.71 -11.99
C VAL A 394 6.25 -21.52 -11.53
N LYS A 395 7.35 -21.43 -12.28
CA LYS A 395 8.65 -22.00 -11.90
C LYS A 395 9.55 -20.91 -11.32
N ILE A 396 10.11 -21.15 -10.16
CA ILE A 396 10.98 -20.22 -9.45
C ILE A 396 12.38 -20.82 -9.42
N TYR A 397 13.33 -20.18 -10.10
CA TYR A 397 14.71 -20.62 -10.22
C TYR A 397 15.62 -19.67 -9.42
N GLY A 398 16.42 -20.21 -8.52
CA GLY A 398 17.45 -19.50 -7.76
C GLY A 398 18.85 -19.88 -8.23
N SER A 399 19.86 -19.31 -7.58
CA SER A 399 21.30 -19.53 -7.85
C SER A 399 21.77 -19.00 -9.20
N PHE A 400 21.25 -17.86 -9.63
CA PHE A 400 21.82 -17.09 -10.73
C PHE A 400 22.89 -16.10 -10.23
N ALA A 401 23.94 -15.88 -11.00
CA ALA A 401 24.94 -14.83 -10.81
C ALA A 401 24.44 -13.45 -11.28
N GLY A 402 23.32 -13.39 -12.01
CA GLY A 402 22.72 -12.14 -12.49
C GLY A 402 23.18 -11.74 -13.90
N THR A 403 23.69 -12.70 -14.68
CA THR A 403 24.17 -12.46 -16.06
C THR A 403 23.65 -13.49 -17.05
N GLU A 404 23.00 -14.55 -16.56
CA GLU A 404 22.59 -15.70 -17.35
C GLU A 404 21.41 -15.39 -18.28
N THR A 405 21.37 -16.13 -19.39
CA THR A 405 20.33 -16.10 -20.40
C THR A 405 19.48 -17.37 -20.44
N SER A 406 19.86 -18.41 -19.68
CA SER A 406 19.14 -19.68 -19.57
C SER A 406 19.30 -20.32 -18.18
N PRO A 407 18.31 -21.08 -17.65
CA PRO A 407 18.42 -21.75 -16.35
C PRO A 407 19.53 -22.81 -16.26
N GLU A 408 20.00 -23.32 -17.39
CA GLU A 408 21.06 -24.33 -17.50
C GLU A 408 22.47 -23.75 -17.29
N GLU A 409 22.61 -22.42 -17.36
CA GLU A 409 23.89 -21.71 -17.13
C GLU A 409 24.20 -21.54 -15.63
N ARG A 410 23.21 -21.81 -14.77
CA ARG A 410 23.34 -21.65 -13.31
C ARG A 410 24.42 -22.55 -12.72
N ILE A 411 25.13 -22.02 -11.73
CA ILE A 411 26.14 -22.76 -10.98
C ILE A 411 25.66 -22.92 -9.53
N PHE A 412 25.39 -24.17 -9.13
CA PHE A 412 25.00 -24.51 -7.77
C PHE A 412 26.23 -24.58 -6.85
N SER A 413 26.74 -23.41 -6.45
CA SER A 413 27.86 -23.27 -5.52
C SER A 413 27.38 -22.76 -4.16
N VAL A 414 28.21 -22.92 -3.11
CA VAL A 414 27.93 -22.35 -1.78
C VAL A 414 28.04 -20.83 -1.74
N THR A 415 28.68 -20.20 -2.73
CA THR A 415 28.87 -18.74 -2.82
C THR A 415 27.80 -18.05 -3.65
N ASP A 416 27.26 -18.73 -4.67
CA ASP A 416 26.23 -18.22 -5.59
C ASP A 416 24.86 -18.82 -5.28
N THR A 417 24.52 -18.87 -3.99
CA THR A 417 23.26 -19.43 -3.53
C THR A 417 22.21 -18.34 -3.34
N SER A 418 21.02 -18.51 -3.92
CA SER A 418 19.84 -17.74 -3.49
C SER A 418 19.32 -18.32 -2.17
N VAL A 419 19.26 -17.49 -1.14
CA VAL A 419 18.87 -17.87 0.22
C VAL A 419 17.48 -17.32 0.54
N LEU A 420 16.53 -18.21 0.81
CA LEU A 420 15.25 -17.85 1.42
C LEU A 420 15.39 -17.96 2.94
N LEU A 421 15.33 -16.81 3.61
CA LEU A 421 15.54 -16.70 5.05
C LEU A 421 14.21 -16.44 5.77
N GLY A 422 13.81 -17.37 6.63
CA GLY A 422 12.61 -17.27 7.45
C GLY A 422 12.73 -16.27 8.61
N ASN A 423 11.57 -15.83 9.11
CA ASN A 423 11.48 -14.87 10.20
C ASN A 423 10.20 -15.11 11.03
N GLN A 424 10.31 -15.85 12.12
CA GLN A 424 9.18 -16.16 13.04
C GLN A 424 7.97 -16.85 12.37
N ALA A 425 8.18 -17.52 11.23
CA ALA A 425 7.22 -18.37 10.54
C ALA A 425 7.96 -19.44 9.73
N SER A 426 7.21 -20.35 9.10
CA SER A 426 7.73 -21.18 8.00
C SER A 426 8.38 -20.31 6.93
N VAL A 427 9.45 -20.76 6.27
CA VAL A 427 10.03 -19.98 5.15
C VAL A 427 9.05 -19.96 3.98
N ILE A 428 8.52 -21.12 3.62
CA ILE A 428 7.52 -21.30 2.56
C ILE A 428 6.29 -21.99 3.12
N ARG A 429 5.12 -21.47 2.78
CA ARG A 429 3.84 -22.05 3.19
C ARG A 429 2.91 -22.11 1.98
N ASN A 430 2.52 -23.33 1.61
CA ASN A 430 1.55 -23.62 0.58
C ASN A 430 0.35 -24.33 1.22
N ASP A 431 -0.81 -23.69 1.24
CA ASP A 431 -2.00 -24.18 1.93
C ASP A 431 -3.20 -24.14 0.98
N ARG A 432 -3.54 -25.30 0.39
CA ARG A 432 -4.68 -25.46 -0.53
C ARG A 432 -4.75 -24.40 -1.65
N ASN A 433 -3.60 -23.89 -2.09
CA ASN A 433 -3.46 -22.85 -3.11
C ASN A 433 -3.38 -23.40 -4.54
N GLY A 434 -3.85 -24.63 -4.77
CA GLY A 434 -3.97 -25.22 -6.10
C GLY A 434 -2.65 -25.62 -6.77
N LEU A 435 -1.55 -25.77 -6.02
CA LEU A 435 -0.29 -26.22 -6.61
C LEU A 435 -0.32 -27.70 -6.96
N ASP A 436 0.13 -27.98 -8.18
CA ASP A 436 0.48 -29.31 -8.66
C ASP A 436 1.96 -29.31 -9.12
N THR A 437 2.39 -30.41 -9.75
CA THR A 437 3.78 -30.61 -10.18
C THR A 437 4.25 -29.63 -11.25
N SER A 438 3.36 -28.82 -11.85
CA SER A 438 3.74 -27.74 -12.77
C SER A 438 4.40 -26.56 -12.08
N ALA A 439 4.13 -26.34 -10.78
CA ALA A 439 4.82 -25.36 -9.96
C ALA A 439 6.16 -25.93 -9.50
N LEU A 440 7.24 -25.14 -9.63
CA LEU A 440 8.61 -25.58 -9.33
C LEU A 440 9.31 -24.55 -8.44
N LEU A 441 10.05 -25.03 -7.44
CA LEU A 441 11.08 -24.26 -6.77
C LEU A 441 12.42 -25.00 -6.92
N ASP A 442 13.38 -24.35 -7.58
CA ASP A 442 14.66 -24.94 -7.94
C ASP A 442 15.84 -24.03 -7.53
N GLY A 443 16.86 -24.58 -6.87
CA GLY A 443 18.14 -23.87 -6.67
C GLY A 443 18.17 -22.89 -5.50
N PHE A 444 17.59 -23.24 -4.35
CA PHE A 444 17.58 -22.38 -3.17
C PHE A 444 18.13 -23.07 -1.93
N LYS A 445 18.79 -22.27 -1.08
CA LYS A 445 18.95 -22.59 0.34
C LYS A 445 17.77 -22.03 1.13
N ILE A 446 17.13 -22.87 1.92
CA ILE A 446 15.98 -22.52 2.76
C ILE A 446 16.40 -22.65 4.22
N THR A 447 16.41 -21.53 4.95
CA THR A 447 16.99 -21.49 6.30
C THR A 447 16.29 -20.51 7.24
N GLY A 448 16.48 -20.70 8.55
CA GLY A 448 16.03 -19.76 9.58
C GLY A 448 14.52 -19.71 9.81
N GLY A 449 13.76 -20.59 9.16
CA GLY A 449 12.33 -20.76 9.42
C GLY A 449 12.06 -21.21 10.86
N LYS A 450 11.06 -20.61 11.48
CA LYS A 450 10.66 -20.84 12.87
C LYS A 450 9.14 -20.89 12.98
N ALA A 451 8.58 -22.08 12.81
CA ALA A 451 7.15 -22.34 13.04
C ALA A 451 6.89 -22.44 14.56
N LEU A 452 6.30 -21.40 15.16
CA LEU A 452 6.11 -21.25 16.62
C LEU A 452 4.67 -21.56 17.05
N GLU A 453 4.47 -21.85 18.34
CA GLU A 453 3.13 -21.85 18.97
C GLU A 453 2.66 -20.41 19.24
N GLY A 454 1.39 -20.11 19.00
CA GLY A 454 0.75 -18.84 19.38
C GLY A 454 0.91 -17.67 18.39
N THR A 455 1.66 -17.81 17.29
CA THR A 455 1.58 -16.88 16.15
C THR A 455 0.48 -17.35 15.18
N SER A 456 -0.16 -16.43 14.45
CA SER A 456 -1.11 -16.80 13.41
C SER A 456 -0.41 -17.69 12.38
N ASN A 457 -0.80 -18.97 12.36
CA ASN A 457 -0.45 -20.02 11.41
C ASN A 457 0.83 -20.84 11.70
N SER A 458 0.58 -21.96 12.40
CA SER A 458 1.16 -23.29 12.15
C SER A 458 2.51 -23.58 12.81
N LYS A 459 2.47 -24.33 13.92
CA LYS A 459 3.57 -25.01 14.63
C LYS A 459 4.29 -26.10 13.80
N TYR A 460 4.14 -26.08 12.48
CA TYR A 460 4.52 -27.13 11.54
C TYR A 460 5.34 -26.61 10.37
N GLY A 461 6.25 -27.43 9.83
CA GLY A 461 6.90 -27.15 8.54
C GLY A 461 7.85 -25.94 8.63
N GLY A 462 8.90 -26.02 9.46
CA GLY A 462 9.78 -24.89 9.74
C GLY A 462 10.42 -24.29 8.48
N GLY A 463 10.94 -25.13 7.59
CA GLY A 463 11.40 -24.70 6.27
C GLY A 463 10.23 -24.53 5.29
N ILE A 464 9.58 -25.65 4.95
CA ILE A 464 8.46 -25.71 4.01
C ILE A 464 7.24 -26.40 4.65
N TYR A 465 6.06 -25.84 4.46
CA TYR A 465 4.79 -26.46 4.80
C TYR A 465 3.91 -26.59 3.55
N ASN A 466 3.49 -27.81 3.20
CA ASN A 466 2.55 -28.10 2.12
C ASN A 466 1.30 -28.79 2.68
N ARG A 467 0.10 -28.22 2.46
CA ARG A 467 -1.18 -28.82 2.84
C ARG A 467 -2.09 -29.00 1.64
N GLY A 468 -2.40 -30.25 1.30
CA GLY A 468 -3.29 -30.59 0.19
C GLY A 468 -2.82 -30.13 -1.18
N VAL A 469 -1.50 -30.01 -1.37
CA VAL A 469 -0.87 -29.53 -2.61
C VAL A 469 0.41 -30.30 -2.91
N SER A 470 0.76 -30.42 -4.19
CA SER A 470 1.86 -31.31 -4.64
C SER A 470 2.81 -30.62 -5.63
N PRO A 471 3.51 -29.54 -5.23
CA PRO A 471 4.50 -28.86 -6.09
C PRO A 471 5.77 -29.69 -6.32
N SER A 472 6.63 -29.22 -7.22
CA SER A 472 7.96 -29.79 -7.47
C SER A 472 9.06 -28.99 -6.75
N PHE A 473 10.02 -29.69 -6.14
CA PHE A 473 11.19 -29.14 -5.46
C PHE A 473 12.46 -29.79 -6.00
N SER A 474 13.43 -28.96 -6.38
CA SER A 474 14.65 -29.40 -7.08
C SER A 474 15.89 -28.63 -6.59
N HIS A 475 17.05 -29.26 -6.48
CA HIS A 475 18.31 -28.59 -6.10
C HIS A 475 18.20 -27.69 -4.86
N LEU A 476 17.59 -28.18 -3.78
CA LEU A 476 17.37 -27.39 -2.56
C LEU A 476 18.29 -27.81 -1.42
N VAL A 477 18.73 -26.83 -0.63
CA VAL A 477 19.37 -27.09 0.67
C VAL A 477 18.47 -26.54 1.77
N ILE A 478 17.73 -27.43 2.42
CA ILE A 478 16.82 -27.09 3.52
C ILE A 478 17.57 -27.31 4.83
N THR A 479 17.97 -26.22 5.48
CA THR A 479 18.86 -26.30 6.64
C THR A 479 18.60 -25.29 7.74
N GLY A 480 18.86 -25.64 9.00
CA GLY A 480 18.76 -24.71 10.12
C GLY A 480 17.34 -24.19 10.37
N ASN A 481 16.31 -24.94 10.00
CA ASN A 481 14.91 -24.59 10.22
C ASN A 481 14.35 -25.31 11.44
N SER A 482 13.40 -24.69 12.14
CA SER A 482 12.79 -25.21 13.35
C SER A 482 11.27 -25.18 13.30
N ALA A 483 10.63 -26.26 13.75
CA ALA A 483 9.19 -26.32 14.00
C ALA A 483 8.92 -26.71 15.45
N ALA A 484 7.93 -26.04 16.08
CA ALA A 484 7.55 -26.32 17.45
C ALA A 484 6.98 -27.75 17.63
N ASP A 485 6.33 -28.32 16.61
CA ASP A 485 5.75 -29.66 16.67
C ASP A 485 6.42 -30.63 15.68
N ILE A 486 6.13 -30.50 14.38
CA ILE A 486 6.57 -31.48 13.36
C ILE A 486 7.10 -30.83 12.07
N GLY A 487 8.02 -31.54 11.40
CA GLY A 487 8.54 -31.16 10.08
C GLY A 487 9.47 -29.94 10.14
N GLY A 488 10.61 -30.07 10.82
CA GLY A 488 11.57 -28.97 10.97
C GLY A 488 12.04 -28.42 9.63
N GLY A 489 12.41 -29.32 8.70
CA GLY A 489 12.76 -28.96 7.33
C GLY A 489 11.54 -28.82 6.43
N MET A 490 10.75 -29.89 6.26
CA MET A 490 9.53 -29.88 5.45
C MET A 490 8.43 -30.74 6.07
N LEU A 491 7.18 -30.27 5.99
CA LEU A 491 5.98 -31.06 6.26
C LEU A 491 5.08 -31.09 5.02
N ASN A 492 4.63 -32.28 4.66
CA ASN A 492 3.53 -32.52 3.71
C ASN A 492 2.33 -33.09 4.47
N ASP A 493 1.20 -32.39 4.43
CA ASP A 493 -0.04 -32.71 5.15
C ASP A 493 -1.25 -32.84 4.21
N ASN A 494 -2.29 -33.54 4.65
CA ASN A 494 -3.58 -33.66 3.98
C ASN A 494 -3.45 -34.15 2.52
N GLY A 495 -2.72 -35.25 2.31
CA GLY A 495 -2.51 -35.85 0.99
C GLY A 495 -1.54 -35.11 0.07
N ALA A 496 -0.81 -34.11 0.58
CA ALA A 496 0.28 -33.47 -0.15
C ALA A 496 1.38 -34.48 -0.52
N ALA A 497 1.73 -34.54 -1.81
CA ALA A 497 2.72 -35.47 -2.34
C ALA A 497 3.63 -34.75 -3.36
N PRO A 498 4.47 -33.79 -2.90
CA PRO A 498 5.34 -33.04 -3.80
C PRO A 498 6.38 -33.95 -4.45
N LEU A 499 6.80 -33.59 -5.66
CA LEU A 499 7.95 -34.18 -6.31
C LEU A 499 9.22 -33.57 -5.70
N ILE A 500 10.10 -34.39 -5.11
CA ILE A 500 11.34 -33.95 -4.46
C ILE A 500 12.52 -34.59 -5.16
N GLN A 501 13.39 -33.78 -5.76
CA GLN A 501 14.58 -34.22 -6.47
C GLN A 501 15.79 -33.41 -6.03
N ASP A 502 16.94 -34.04 -5.81
CA ASP A 502 18.20 -33.33 -5.50
C ASP A 502 18.07 -32.34 -4.32
N VAL A 503 17.33 -32.74 -3.28
CA VAL A 503 17.09 -31.95 -2.06
C VAL A 503 17.88 -32.51 -0.88
N VAL A 504 18.62 -31.64 -0.20
CA VAL A 504 19.36 -31.94 1.02
C VAL A 504 18.65 -31.35 2.24
N PHE A 505 18.39 -32.20 3.24
CA PHE A 505 17.90 -31.77 4.56
C PHE A 505 19.01 -31.90 5.60
N SER A 506 19.40 -30.81 6.26
CA SER A 506 20.46 -30.84 7.28
C SER A 506 20.19 -29.87 8.43
N PHE A 507 20.60 -30.18 9.66
CA PHE A 507 20.49 -29.25 10.81
C PHE A 507 19.10 -28.65 11.09
N ASN A 508 18.03 -29.32 10.66
CA ASN A 508 16.66 -28.92 10.96
C ASN A 508 16.20 -29.56 12.28
N THR A 509 15.34 -28.87 13.03
CA THR A 509 14.82 -29.33 14.32
C THR A 509 13.30 -29.31 14.34
N ALA A 510 12.72 -30.32 14.99
CA ALA A 510 11.29 -30.39 15.26
C ALA A 510 11.09 -30.80 16.71
N GLY A 511 9.93 -30.45 17.28
CA GLY A 511 9.54 -30.82 18.63
C GLY A 511 9.11 -32.28 18.76
N VAL A 512 7.97 -32.47 19.43
CA VAL A 512 7.65 -33.68 20.22
C VAL A 512 7.29 -34.91 19.39
N ARG A 513 6.88 -34.78 18.10
CA ARG A 513 6.18 -35.88 17.38
C ARG A 513 6.59 -36.18 15.92
N GLY A 514 7.67 -35.64 15.35
CA GLY A 514 7.89 -35.86 13.90
C GLY A 514 9.26 -35.50 13.32
N GLY A 515 9.54 -36.08 12.14
CA GLY A 515 10.83 -36.07 11.44
C GLY A 515 11.53 -34.71 11.40
N ARG A 516 12.78 -34.70 11.86
CA ARG A 516 13.64 -33.50 11.90
C ARG A 516 13.89 -32.92 10.50
N GLY A 517 13.98 -33.78 9.48
CA GLY A 517 14.19 -33.39 8.07
C GLY A 517 12.90 -33.22 7.27
N LEU A 518 12.24 -34.33 6.94
CA LEU A 518 11.01 -34.40 6.14
C LEU A 518 9.99 -35.31 6.84
N LEU A 519 8.72 -34.90 6.85
CA LEU A 519 7.60 -35.74 7.27
C LEU A 519 6.45 -35.62 6.26
N THR A 520 5.82 -36.73 5.90
CA THR A 520 4.64 -36.79 5.03
C THR A 520 3.52 -37.51 5.76
N LEU A 521 2.33 -36.89 5.83
CA LEU A 521 1.13 -37.44 6.48
C LEU A 521 0.04 -37.71 5.44
N ALA A 522 -0.49 -38.94 5.45
CA ALA A 522 -1.54 -39.37 4.53
C ALA A 522 -2.92 -38.81 4.91
N ASP A 523 -3.21 -38.75 6.21
CA ASP A 523 -4.45 -38.19 6.76
C ASP A 523 -4.21 -36.75 7.27
N PRO A 524 -5.21 -35.85 7.15
CA PRO A 524 -5.11 -34.50 7.69
C PRO A 524 -4.91 -34.52 9.20
N MET A 525 -4.00 -33.69 9.70
CA MET A 525 -3.93 -33.41 11.14
C MET A 525 -5.28 -32.81 11.60
N PRO A 526 -5.85 -33.26 12.73
CA PRO A 526 -7.04 -32.64 13.28
C PRO A 526 -6.74 -31.16 13.59
N ASP A 527 -7.53 -30.26 13.00
CA ASP A 527 -7.50 -28.84 13.32
C ASP A 527 -7.85 -28.71 14.81
N SER A 528 -6.89 -28.27 15.63
CA SER A 528 -7.08 -28.03 17.07
C SER A 528 -7.71 -26.67 17.31
#